data_AF-A0A662F577-F1
#
_entry.id   AF-A0A662F577-F1
#
_cell.length_a   1.000
_cell.length_b   1.000
_cell.length_c   1.000
_cell.angle_alpha   90.00
_cell.angle_beta   90.00
_cell.angle_gamma   90.00
#
_symmetry.space_group_name_H-M   'P 1'
#
loop_
_entity.id
_entity.type
_entity.pdbx_description
1 polymer ?
#
loop_
_entity_poly.entity_id
_entity_poly.type
_entity_poly.pdbx_seq_one_letter_code
_entity_poly.pdbx_strand_id
1 'polypeptide(L)'
;MFGIPLHIVLPTLIGSLIAGGICSVMGIFVVRMNLSSLGFAMSHAAFAGAALGIAVSGLDPLLMAILFAVAMAAVLGPLSELSRLNPDTIIGAIFPLMMALGLIFLSLAPSAGIGSGALSLLWGSVLGITMSDVIKLGILAVVLLFVLGVFWKEFLAVLLDRKLAAASGIPVRVYYYTILFLTALVVAFSLRITGGLLIYTLMILPASAAYQLLYDIKKVFLAAPLIGALSSLLGFILSL
;
A
#
# COMPACT_ATOMS: atom_id res chain seq x y z
N MET A 1 18.60 14.63 22.93
CA MET A 1 17.47 14.39 23.85
C MET A 1 16.73 13.07 23.60
N PHE A 2 17.16 12.20 22.68
CA PHE A 2 16.73 10.79 22.69
C PHE A 2 17.97 9.95 22.42
N GLY A 3 18.29 9.00 23.29
CA GLY A 3 19.54 8.20 23.26
C GLY A 3 19.64 7.22 22.07
N ILE A 4 18.90 7.47 20.99
CA ILE A 4 18.85 6.66 19.78
C ILE A 4 19.82 7.27 18.77
N PRO A 5 20.71 6.47 18.17
CA PRO A 5 21.73 7.01 17.30
C PRO A 5 21.13 7.56 15.99
N LEU A 6 21.72 8.65 15.49
CA LEU A 6 21.19 9.42 14.35
C LEU A 6 20.99 8.59 13.08
N HIS A 7 21.79 7.53 12.91
CA HIS A 7 21.71 6.62 11.76
C HIS A 7 20.44 5.75 11.75
N ILE A 8 19.71 5.63 12.87
CA ILE A 8 18.42 4.95 12.97
C ILE A 8 17.27 5.96 12.84
N VAL A 9 17.41 7.13 13.46
CA VAL A 9 16.35 8.14 13.47
C VAL A 9 16.10 8.72 12.07
N LEU A 10 17.16 9.04 11.33
CA LEU A 10 17.04 9.69 10.02
C LEU A 10 16.33 8.82 8.95
N PRO A 11 16.71 7.55 8.72
CA PRO A 11 15.98 6.69 7.79
C PRO A 11 14.52 6.50 8.19
N THR A 12 14.28 6.37 9.49
CA THR A 12 12.94 6.19 10.05
C THR A 12 12.03 7.39 9.77
N LEU A 13 12.54 8.59 10.01
CA LEU A 13 11.80 9.84 9.80
C LEU A 13 11.49 10.06 8.31
N ILE A 14 12.48 9.86 7.43
CA ILE A 14 12.28 10.02 5.99
C ILE A 14 11.37 8.91 5.44
N GLY A 15 11.59 7.66 5.85
CA GLY A 15 10.80 6.51 5.41
C GLY A 15 9.32 6.63 5.80
N SER A 16 9.03 7.03 7.04
CA SER A 16 7.66 7.27 7.52
C SER A 16 6.97 8.40 6.76
N LEU A 17 7.66 9.51 6.50
CA LEU A 17 7.13 10.64 5.71
C LEU A 17 6.76 10.20 4.29
N ILE A 18 7.67 9.49 3.61
CA ILE A 18 7.44 9.00 2.25
C ILE A 18 6.29 8.00 2.24
N ALA A 19 6.30 7.00 3.13
CA ALA A 19 5.25 5.98 3.23
C ALA A 19 3.88 6.61 3.49
N GLY A 20 3.78 7.54 4.46
CA GLY A 20 2.56 8.27 4.75
C GLY A 20 2.02 9.05 3.56
N GLY A 21 2.92 9.73 2.84
CA GLY A 21 2.57 10.46 1.62
C GLY A 21 2.03 9.54 0.51
N ILE A 22 2.80 8.54 0.08
CA ILE A 22 2.43 7.69 -1.06
C ILE A 22 1.22 6.80 -0.76
N CYS A 23 1.09 6.29 0.47
CA CYS A 23 -0.09 5.53 0.88
C CYS A 23 -1.33 6.42 0.78
N SER A 24 -1.26 7.68 1.24
CA SER A 24 -2.39 8.60 1.16
C SER A 24 -2.77 8.94 -0.27
N VAL A 25 -1.80 9.12 -1.18
CA VAL A 25 -2.07 9.36 -2.61
C VAL A 25 -2.85 8.20 -3.21
N MET A 26 -2.42 6.95 -2.97
CA MET A 26 -3.17 5.77 -3.43
C MET A 26 -4.54 5.67 -2.75
N GLY A 27 -4.62 6.06 -1.49
CA GLY A 27 -5.85 6.19 -0.73
C GLY A 27 -6.94 7.01 -1.41
N ILE A 28 -6.57 8.08 -2.13
CA ILE A 28 -7.52 8.92 -2.88
C ILE A 28 -8.27 8.06 -3.90
N PHE A 29 -7.54 7.28 -4.69
CA PHE A 29 -8.14 6.39 -5.68
C PHE A 29 -8.99 5.30 -5.02
N VAL A 30 -8.46 4.70 -3.95
CA VAL A 30 -9.13 3.59 -3.27
C VAL A 30 -10.44 4.02 -2.61
N VAL A 31 -10.46 5.15 -1.93
CA VAL A 31 -11.67 5.70 -1.30
C VAL A 31 -12.70 6.08 -2.37
N ARG A 32 -12.29 6.84 -3.39
CA ARG A 32 -13.22 7.35 -4.41
C ARG A 32 -13.78 6.27 -5.32
N MET A 33 -13.03 5.19 -5.53
CA MET A 33 -13.46 4.05 -6.35
C MET A 33 -14.20 2.96 -5.54
N ASN A 34 -14.49 3.19 -4.26
CA ASN A 34 -15.12 2.22 -3.37
C ASN A 34 -14.36 0.88 -3.31
N LEU A 35 -13.03 0.95 -3.19
CA LEU A 35 -12.14 -0.20 -3.05
C LEU A 35 -11.60 -0.29 -1.61
N SER A 36 -12.36 0.11 -0.60
CA SER A 36 -11.89 0.25 0.80
C SER A 36 -11.13 -0.98 1.31
N SER A 37 -11.55 -2.19 0.92
CA SER A 37 -10.94 -3.44 1.35
C SER A 37 -9.58 -3.72 0.68
N LEU A 38 -9.20 -2.98 -0.37
CA LEU A 38 -7.99 -3.20 -1.16
C LEU A 38 -6.73 -3.10 -0.31
N GLY A 39 -6.66 -2.13 0.60
CA GLY A 39 -5.52 -1.94 1.50
C GLY A 39 -5.27 -3.17 2.38
N PHE A 40 -6.33 -3.74 2.97
CA PHE A 40 -6.24 -4.95 3.79
C PHE A 40 -5.88 -6.19 2.95
N ALA A 41 -6.51 -6.38 1.79
CA ALA A 41 -6.23 -7.56 0.97
C ALA A 41 -4.81 -7.56 0.38
N MET A 42 -4.34 -6.40 -0.10
CA MET A 42 -2.97 -6.24 -0.60
C MET A 42 -1.94 -6.43 0.51
N SER A 43 -2.23 -5.95 1.73
CA SER A 43 -1.28 -6.09 2.84
C SER A 43 -1.13 -7.53 3.28
N HIS A 44 -2.22 -8.32 3.21
CA HIS A 44 -2.21 -9.74 3.55
C HIS A 44 -1.62 -10.59 2.41
N ALA A 45 -1.80 -10.19 1.15
CA ALA A 45 -1.08 -10.77 0.04
C ALA A 45 0.44 -10.54 0.19
N ALA A 46 0.85 -9.30 0.47
CA ALA A 46 2.24 -8.96 0.73
C ALA A 46 2.80 -9.69 1.95
N PHE A 47 2.02 -9.81 3.04
CA PHE A 47 2.35 -10.61 4.22
C PHE A 47 2.57 -12.09 3.85
N ALA A 48 1.69 -12.69 3.05
CA ALA A 48 1.84 -14.07 2.62
C ALA A 48 3.11 -14.27 1.81
N GLY A 49 3.40 -13.37 0.86
CA GLY A 49 4.65 -13.39 0.12
C GLY A 49 5.88 -13.25 1.04
N ALA A 50 5.88 -12.28 1.96
CA ALA A 50 6.97 -12.11 2.92
C ALA A 50 7.17 -13.36 3.79
N ALA A 51 6.09 -13.97 4.27
CA ALA A 51 6.13 -15.21 5.05
C ALA A 51 6.73 -16.37 4.25
N LEU A 52 6.40 -16.50 2.96
CA LEU A 52 7.02 -17.48 2.07
C LEU A 52 8.52 -17.22 1.87
N GLY A 53 8.91 -15.95 1.68
CA GLY A 53 10.32 -15.57 1.56
C GLY A 53 11.13 -15.88 2.83
N ILE A 54 10.51 -15.80 4.01
CA ILE A 54 11.13 -16.21 5.28
C ILE A 54 11.19 -17.74 5.40
N ALA A 55 10.14 -18.43 4.97
CA ALA A 55 10.04 -19.89 5.09
C ALA A 55 11.06 -20.62 4.21
N VAL A 56 11.34 -20.08 3.02
CA VAL A 56 12.28 -20.67 2.06
C VAL A 56 13.61 -19.93 2.12
N SER A 57 14.64 -20.60 2.63
CA SER A 57 15.99 -20.03 2.77
C SER A 57 16.53 -19.54 1.42
N GLY A 58 16.91 -18.26 1.34
CA GLY A 58 17.53 -17.65 0.16
C GLY A 58 16.61 -16.76 -0.69
N LEU A 59 15.31 -16.69 -0.39
CA LEU A 59 14.40 -15.74 -1.04
C LEU A 59 14.35 -14.43 -0.26
N ASP A 60 14.38 -13.29 -0.97
CA ASP A 60 14.19 -11.98 -0.36
C ASP A 60 12.71 -11.79 0.03
N PRO A 61 12.38 -11.55 1.32
CA PRO A 61 11.01 -11.36 1.77
C PRO A 61 10.29 -10.18 1.09
N LEU A 62 11.00 -9.10 0.76
CA LEU A 62 10.43 -7.95 0.06
C LEU A 62 10.03 -8.35 -1.37
N LEU A 63 10.90 -9.10 -2.06
CA LEU A 63 10.63 -9.53 -3.44
C LEU A 63 9.40 -10.44 -3.49
N MET A 64 9.30 -11.39 -2.55
CA MET A 64 8.14 -12.27 -2.46
C MET A 64 6.86 -11.51 -2.05
N ALA A 65 6.97 -10.52 -1.15
CA ALA A 65 5.85 -9.64 -0.81
C ALA A 65 5.32 -8.88 -2.03
N ILE A 66 6.23 -8.30 -2.83
CA ILE A 66 5.87 -7.64 -4.09
C ILE A 66 5.21 -8.62 -5.04
N LEU A 67 5.79 -9.81 -5.23
CA LEU A 67 5.27 -10.83 -6.13
C LEU A 67 3.83 -11.22 -5.78
N PHE A 68 3.54 -11.49 -4.51
CA PHE A 68 2.19 -11.88 -4.08
C PHE A 68 1.20 -10.71 -4.14
N ALA A 69 1.59 -9.50 -3.76
CA ALA A 69 0.73 -8.33 -3.88
C ALA A 69 0.39 -8.02 -5.35
N VAL A 70 1.38 -8.10 -6.24
CA VAL A 70 1.20 -7.92 -7.68
C VAL A 70 0.36 -9.05 -8.28
N ALA A 71 0.57 -10.30 -7.85
CA ALA A 71 -0.25 -11.43 -8.27
C ALA A 71 -1.72 -11.24 -7.83
N MET A 72 -1.96 -10.74 -6.62
CA MET A 72 -3.31 -10.39 -6.16
C MET A 72 -3.93 -9.30 -7.03
N ALA A 73 -3.20 -8.23 -7.36
CA ALA A 73 -3.67 -7.19 -8.28
C ALA A 73 -3.99 -7.76 -9.68
N ALA A 74 -3.14 -8.65 -10.19
CA ALA A 74 -3.31 -9.29 -11.49
C ALA A 74 -4.52 -10.24 -11.54
N VAL A 75 -4.89 -10.88 -10.44
CA VAL A 75 -6.10 -11.70 -10.32
C VAL A 75 -7.34 -10.83 -10.12
N LEU A 76 -7.24 -9.80 -9.27
CA LEU A 76 -8.35 -8.93 -8.93
C LEU A 76 -8.89 -8.16 -10.13
N GLY A 77 -8.01 -7.63 -10.98
CA GLY A 77 -8.41 -6.84 -12.17
C GLY A 77 -9.39 -7.61 -13.07
N PRO A 78 -9.02 -8.76 -13.63
CA PRO A 78 -9.90 -9.57 -14.49
C PRO A 78 -11.16 -10.07 -13.77
N LEU A 79 -11.06 -10.50 -12.50
CA LEU A 79 -12.24 -10.93 -11.73
C LEU A 79 -13.24 -9.78 -11.54
N SER A 80 -12.75 -8.57 -11.28
CA SER A 80 -13.60 -7.38 -11.11
C SER A 80 -14.34 -6.97 -12.38
N GLU A 81 -13.81 -7.33 -13.55
CA GLU A 81 -14.45 -7.06 -14.84
C GLU A 81 -15.42 -8.18 -15.25
N LEU A 82 -15.07 -9.44 -14.97
CA LEU A 82 -15.89 -10.58 -15.36
C LEU A 82 -17.09 -10.78 -14.41
N SER A 83 -16.91 -10.46 -13.13
CA SER A 83 -17.98 -10.60 -12.15
C SER A 83 -18.99 -9.46 -12.26
N ARG A 84 -20.25 -9.73 -11.94
CA ARG A 84 -21.29 -8.70 -11.74
C ARG A 84 -21.31 -8.16 -10.31
N LEU A 85 -20.32 -8.53 -9.50
CA LEU A 85 -20.23 -8.19 -8.09
C LEU A 85 -19.49 -6.86 -7.92
N ASN A 86 -19.72 -6.20 -6.79
CA ASN A 86 -18.92 -5.05 -6.42
C ASN A 86 -17.45 -5.50 -6.25
N PRO A 87 -16.46 -4.81 -6.83
CA PRO A 87 -15.05 -5.13 -6.65
C PRO A 87 -14.66 -5.33 -5.18
N ASP A 88 -15.23 -4.57 -4.24
CA ASP A 88 -14.93 -4.72 -2.81
C ASP A 88 -15.35 -6.09 -2.25
N THR A 89 -16.43 -6.68 -2.77
CA THR A 89 -16.87 -8.03 -2.41
C THR A 89 -15.87 -9.10 -2.88
N ILE A 90 -15.30 -8.92 -4.07
CA ILE A 90 -14.28 -9.83 -4.61
C ILE A 90 -13.00 -9.72 -3.79
N ILE A 91 -12.60 -8.49 -3.46
CA ILE A 91 -11.45 -8.23 -2.59
C ILE A 91 -11.65 -8.92 -1.24
N GLY A 92 -12.84 -8.79 -0.66
CA GLY A 92 -13.22 -9.45 0.58
C GLY A 92 -13.20 -10.98 0.50
N ALA A 93 -13.45 -11.57 -0.67
CA ALA A 93 -13.34 -13.02 -0.88
C ALA A 93 -11.89 -13.50 -1.07
N ILE A 94 -11.03 -12.69 -1.70
CA ILE A 94 -9.61 -13.01 -1.90
C ILE A 94 -8.81 -12.84 -0.59
N PHE A 95 -9.18 -11.88 0.25
CA PHE A 95 -8.56 -11.60 1.54
C PHE A 95 -8.34 -12.85 2.43
N PRO A 96 -9.37 -13.66 2.77
CA PRO A 96 -9.18 -14.83 3.63
C PRO A 96 -8.29 -15.90 3.00
N LEU A 97 -8.26 -16.01 1.67
CA LEU A 97 -7.33 -16.92 0.97
C LEU A 97 -5.88 -16.49 1.16
N MET A 98 -5.59 -15.19 1.01
CA MET A 98 -4.25 -14.65 1.23
C MET A 98 -3.84 -14.74 2.71
N MET A 99 -4.76 -14.48 3.63
CA MET A 99 -4.53 -14.68 5.06
C MET A 99 -4.19 -16.15 5.39
N ALA A 100 -4.98 -17.10 4.87
CA ALA A 100 -4.74 -18.52 5.07
C ALA A 100 -3.37 -18.94 4.50
N LEU A 101 -3.02 -18.49 3.29
CA LEU A 101 -1.70 -18.73 2.70
C LEU A 101 -0.57 -18.17 3.57
N GLY A 102 -0.72 -16.94 4.07
CA GLY A 102 0.30 -16.34 4.94
C GLY A 102 0.52 -17.12 6.22
N LEU A 103 -0.55 -17.59 6.87
CA LEU A 103 -0.43 -18.44 8.07
C LEU A 103 0.18 -19.81 7.76
N ILE A 104 -0.16 -20.41 6.61
CA ILE A 104 0.44 -21.67 6.16
C ILE A 104 1.95 -21.48 5.96
N PHE A 105 2.37 -20.47 5.19
CA PHE A 105 3.79 -20.21 4.95
C PHE A 105 4.55 -19.89 6.24
N LEU A 106 3.92 -19.17 7.16
CA LEU A 106 4.51 -18.91 8.46
C LEU A 106 4.69 -20.18 9.30
N SER A 107 3.75 -21.12 9.25
CA SER A 107 3.86 -22.41 9.93
C SER A 107 4.97 -23.30 9.36
N LEU A 108 5.33 -23.10 8.09
CA LEU A 108 6.43 -23.77 7.41
C LEU A 108 7.79 -23.13 7.73
N ALA A 109 7.81 -21.91 8.27
CA ALA A 109 9.06 -21.21 8.55
C ALA A 109 9.80 -21.84 9.76
N PRO A 110 11.12 -22.07 9.66
CA PRO A 110 11.91 -22.67 10.75
C PRO A 110 11.80 -21.85 12.04
N SER A 111 11.54 -22.54 13.17
CA SER A 111 11.59 -22.22 14.63
C SER A 111 11.48 -20.78 15.19
N ALA A 112 11.63 -19.72 14.40
CA ALA A 112 11.37 -18.31 14.71
C ALA A 112 10.10 -17.76 14.02
N GLY A 113 9.43 -18.56 13.18
CA GLY A 113 8.31 -18.14 12.33
C GLY A 113 7.04 -17.74 13.08
N ILE A 114 6.58 -18.52 14.06
CA ILE A 114 5.29 -18.27 14.73
C ILE A 114 5.39 -17.12 15.78
N GLY A 115 6.60 -16.64 16.08
CA GLY A 115 6.88 -15.59 17.08
C GLY A 115 7.15 -14.19 16.50
N SER A 116 8.32 -13.63 16.85
CA SER A 116 8.71 -12.24 16.57
C SER A 116 8.72 -11.87 15.08
N GLY A 117 8.98 -12.83 14.17
CA GLY A 117 8.97 -12.60 12.72
C GLY A 117 7.57 -12.31 12.16
N ALA A 118 6.56 -13.09 12.54
CA ALA A 118 5.18 -12.88 12.14
C ALA A 118 4.61 -11.57 12.67
N LEU A 119 4.79 -11.35 13.97
CA LEU A 119 4.29 -10.18 14.68
C LEU A 119 4.95 -8.91 14.15
N SER A 120 6.25 -8.96 13.82
CA SER A 120 6.94 -7.81 13.22
C SER A 120 6.47 -7.48 11.80
N LEU A 121 6.00 -8.46 11.01
CA LEU A 121 5.36 -8.19 9.71
C LEU A 121 3.94 -7.61 9.88
N LEU A 122 3.21 -8.08 10.90
CA LEU A 122 1.84 -7.64 11.17
C LEU A 122 1.80 -6.20 11.73
N TRP A 123 2.71 -5.88 12.65
CA TRP A 123 2.84 -4.57 13.30
C TRP A 123 3.81 -3.61 12.59
N GLY A 124 4.73 -4.13 11.78
CA GLY A 124 5.82 -3.35 11.21
C GLY A 124 6.94 -3.10 12.22
N SER A 125 8.06 -2.58 11.73
CA SER A 125 9.14 -2.05 12.57
C SER A 125 9.67 -0.77 11.96
N VAL A 126 9.14 0.35 12.45
CA VAL A 126 9.52 1.69 12.03
C VAL A 126 11.03 1.93 12.27
N LEU A 127 11.57 1.44 13.39
CA LEU A 127 13.00 1.54 13.75
C LEU A 127 13.90 0.55 12.99
N GLY A 128 13.33 -0.49 12.38
CA GLY A 128 14.08 -1.53 11.67
C GLY A 128 14.43 -1.18 10.23
N ILE A 129 14.12 0.03 9.76
CA ILE A 129 14.33 0.44 8.37
C ILE A 129 15.76 0.91 8.10
N THR A 130 16.32 0.44 6.98
CA THR A 130 17.64 0.86 6.53
C THR A 130 17.55 2.00 5.51
N MET A 131 18.64 2.76 5.31
CA MET A 131 18.68 3.75 4.22
C MET A 131 18.46 3.12 2.84
N SER A 132 18.84 1.85 2.64
CA SER A 132 18.59 1.15 1.38
C SER A 132 17.09 0.99 1.10
N ASP A 133 16.29 0.73 2.13
CA ASP A 133 14.84 0.61 2.02
C ASP A 133 14.20 1.98 1.75
N VAL A 134 14.70 3.04 2.39
CA VAL A 134 14.27 4.42 2.13
C VAL A 134 14.53 4.84 0.70
N ILE A 135 15.70 4.49 0.13
CA ILE A 135 16.02 4.77 -1.27
C ILE A 135 15.05 4.03 -2.20
N LYS A 136 14.81 2.73 -1.96
CA LYS A 136 13.85 1.95 -2.77
C LYS A 136 12.44 2.55 -2.70
N LEU A 137 11.99 2.94 -1.51
CA LEU A 137 10.70 3.58 -1.29
C LEU A 137 10.63 4.96 -1.98
N GLY A 138 11.72 5.73 -1.94
CA GLY A 138 11.84 7.01 -2.63
C GLY A 138 11.79 6.88 -4.15
N ILE A 139 12.45 5.86 -4.71
CA ILE A 139 12.36 5.53 -6.14
C ILE A 139 10.91 5.20 -6.50
N LEU A 140 10.24 4.36 -5.72
CA LEU A 140 8.82 4.04 -5.93
C LEU A 140 7.95 5.29 -5.87
N ALA A 141 8.18 6.19 -4.90
CA ALA A 141 7.44 7.43 -4.76
C ALA A 141 7.59 8.33 -6.00
N VAL A 142 8.82 8.48 -6.50
CA VAL A 142 9.10 9.25 -7.72
C VAL A 142 8.41 8.61 -8.93
N VAL A 143 8.52 7.29 -9.11
CA VAL A 143 7.85 6.57 -10.21
C VAL A 143 6.34 6.74 -10.14
N LEU A 144 5.75 6.58 -8.96
CA LEU A 144 4.32 6.75 -8.74
C LEU A 144 3.86 8.17 -9.10
N LEU A 145 4.52 9.20 -8.56
CA LEU A 145 4.17 10.58 -8.85
C LEU A 145 4.39 10.93 -10.32
N PHE A 146 5.43 10.38 -10.95
CA PHE A 146 5.69 10.55 -12.37
C PHE A 146 4.57 9.94 -13.22
N VAL A 147 4.20 8.68 -12.98
CA VAL A 147 3.11 8.01 -13.70
C VAL A 147 1.79 8.76 -13.53
N LEU A 148 1.46 9.17 -12.30
CA LEU A 148 0.24 9.95 -12.03
C LEU A 148 0.28 11.34 -12.66
N GLY A 149 1.45 11.99 -12.70
CA GLY A 149 1.63 13.32 -13.28
C GLY A 149 1.54 13.32 -14.81
N VAL A 150 2.16 12.33 -15.46
CA VAL A 150 2.13 12.19 -16.93
C VAL A 150 0.72 11.89 -17.43
N PHE A 151 0.00 10.98 -16.76
CA PHE A 151 -1.35 10.56 -17.14
C PHE A 151 -2.45 11.17 -16.26
N TRP A 152 -2.22 12.40 -15.78
CA TRP A 152 -3.08 13.06 -14.81
C TRP A 152 -4.53 13.18 -15.28
N LYS A 153 -4.74 13.51 -16.55
CA LYS A 153 -6.08 13.72 -17.12
C LYS A 153 -6.86 12.41 -17.19
N GLU A 154 -6.19 11.33 -17.56
CA GLU A 154 -6.78 10.01 -17.72
C GLU A 154 -7.10 9.38 -16.37
N PHE A 155 -6.19 9.46 -15.40
CA PHE A 155 -6.46 9.04 -14.03
C PHE A 155 -7.63 9.82 -13.42
N LEU A 156 -7.69 11.13 -13.60
CA LEU A 156 -8.82 11.94 -13.12
C LEU A 156 -10.14 11.56 -13.80
N ALA A 157 -10.13 11.32 -15.12
CA ALA A 157 -11.34 10.91 -15.84
C ALA A 157 -11.86 9.57 -15.31
N VAL A 158 -10.97 8.58 -15.14
CA VAL A 158 -11.31 7.26 -14.60
C VAL A 158 -11.75 7.32 -13.14
N LEU A 159 -11.18 8.24 -12.35
CA LEU A 159 -11.56 8.48 -10.95
C LEU A 159 -12.94 9.12 -10.81
N LEU A 160 -13.34 9.97 -11.75
CA LEU A 160 -14.59 10.71 -11.68
C LEU A 160 -15.77 9.90 -12.23
N ASP A 161 -15.63 9.36 -13.45
CA ASP A 161 -16.63 8.49 -14.06
C ASP A 161 -15.97 7.57 -15.11
N ARG A 162 -15.93 6.27 -14.81
CA ARG A 162 -15.36 5.25 -15.68
C ARG A 162 -16.12 5.10 -17.00
N LYS A 163 -17.44 5.25 -17.00
CA LYS A 163 -18.25 5.12 -18.23
C LYS A 163 -18.02 6.32 -19.14
N LEU A 164 -17.96 7.52 -18.57
CA LEU A 164 -17.68 8.73 -19.32
C LEU A 164 -16.24 8.73 -19.89
N ALA A 165 -15.27 8.24 -19.10
CA ALA A 165 -13.89 8.07 -19.57
C ALA A 165 -13.81 7.10 -20.75
N ALA A 166 -14.50 5.95 -20.67
CA ALA A 166 -14.57 4.99 -21.77
C ALA A 166 -15.24 5.57 -23.03
N ALA A 167 -16.35 6.30 -22.87
CA ALA A 167 -17.03 6.98 -23.97
C ALA A 167 -16.15 8.06 -24.63
N SER A 168 -15.22 8.64 -23.87
CA SER A 168 -14.24 9.63 -24.35
C SER A 168 -13.00 8.99 -25.01
N GLY A 169 -12.99 7.68 -25.24
CA GLY A 169 -11.88 6.97 -25.88
C GLY A 169 -10.71 6.62 -24.95
N ILE A 170 -10.84 6.85 -23.63
CA ILE A 170 -9.79 6.52 -22.67
C ILE A 170 -9.82 5.00 -22.40
N PRO A 171 -8.69 4.28 -22.50
CA PRO A 171 -8.63 2.86 -22.17
C PRO A 171 -8.70 2.64 -20.66
N VAL A 172 -9.90 2.71 -20.08
CA VAL A 172 -10.17 2.64 -18.63
C VAL A 172 -9.52 1.44 -17.95
N ARG A 173 -9.51 0.28 -18.62
CA ARG A 173 -8.89 -0.96 -18.12
C ARG A 173 -7.43 -0.74 -17.75
N VAL A 174 -6.66 -0.06 -18.61
CA VAL A 174 -5.22 0.16 -18.40
C VAL A 174 -5.00 0.98 -17.13
N TYR A 175 -5.69 2.10 -16.99
CA TYR A 175 -5.53 2.98 -15.82
C TYR A 175 -6.05 2.34 -14.53
N TYR A 176 -7.15 1.60 -14.60
CA TYR A 176 -7.67 0.85 -13.45
C TYR A 176 -6.66 -0.20 -12.98
N TYR A 177 -6.07 -0.96 -13.88
CA TYR A 177 -5.07 -1.97 -13.53
C TYR A 177 -3.80 -1.31 -12.99
N THR A 178 -3.37 -0.20 -13.58
CA THR A 178 -2.25 0.59 -13.07
C THR A 178 -2.49 1.06 -11.63
N ILE A 179 -3.70 1.47 -11.26
CA ILE A 179 -4.05 1.80 -9.86
C ILE A 179 -3.90 0.57 -8.96
N LEU A 180 -4.39 -0.59 -9.38
CA LEU A 180 -4.27 -1.83 -8.59
C LEU A 180 -2.81 -2.23 -8.39
N PHE A 181 -1.99 -2.20 -9.45
CA PHE A 181 -0.56 -2.53 -9.38
C PHE A 181 0.25 -1.52 -8.59
N LEU A 182 0.02 -0.21 -8.77
CA LEU A 182 0.68 0.82 -7.96
C LEU A 182 0.31 0.68 -6.49
N THR A 183 -0.96 0.36 -6.18
CA THR A 183 -1.38 0.13 -4.79
C THR A 183 -0.67 -1.09 -4.21
N ALA A 184 -0.60 -2.19 -4.96
CA ALA A 184 0.12 -3.39 -4.55
C ALA A 184 1.60 -3.11 -4.23
N LEU A 185 2.29 -2.36 -5.09
CA LEU A 185 3.66 -1.95 -4.87
C LEU A 185 3.80 -1.06 -3.64
N VAL A 186 2.99 0.00 -3.52
CA VAL A 186 3.00 0.91 -2.37
C VAL A 186 2.79 0.16 -1.06
N VAL A 187 1.85 -0.79 -1.04
CA VAL A 187 1.55 -1.61 0.12
C VAL A 187 2.71 -2.54 0.45
N ALA A 188 3.29 -3.22 -0.54
CA ALA A 188 4.40 -4.15 -0.32
C ALA A 188 5.66 -3.45 0.21
N PHE A 189 6.03 -2.29 -0.34
CA PHE A 189 7.19 -1.52 0.12
C PHE A 189 6.98 -0.85 1.47
N SER A 190 5.75 -0.40 1.77
CA SER A 190 5.43 0.24 3.05
C SER A 190 5.18 -0.78 4.17
N LEU A 191 4.96 -2.07 3.87
CA LEU A 191 4.62 -3.12 4.83
C LEU A 191 5.63 -3.19 6.00
N ARG A 192 6.93 -3.08 5.73
CA ARG A 192 7.97 -3.12 6.78
C ARG A 192 7.90 -1.94 7.74
N ILE A 193 7.50 -0.77 7.26
CA ILE A 193 7.42 0.46 8.07
C ILE A 193 6.13 0.45 8.87
N THR A 194 5.00 0.29 8.19
CA THR A 194 3.68 0.49 8.79
C THR A 194 3.09 -0.78 9.41
N GLY A 195 3.48 -1.95 8.91
CA GLY A 195 2.83 -3.21 9.25
C GLY A 195 1.54 -3.45 8.47
N GLY A 196 1.17 -4.72 8.33
CA GLY A 196 -0.02 -5.13 7.58
C GLY A 196 -1.36 -4.63 8.15
N LEU A 197 -1.42 -4.33 9.45
CA LEU A 197 -2.62 -3.84 10.13
C LEU A 197 -2.85 -2.34 9.93
N LEU A 198 -1.80 -1.54 10.10
CA LEU A 198 -1.91 -0.08 10.12
C LEU A 198 -1.89 0.54 8.72
N ILE A 199 -1.43 -0.20 7.71
CA ILE A 199 -1.35 0.30 6.34
C ILE A 199 -2.70 0.69 5.76
N TYR A 200 -3.76 -0.05 6.11
CA TYR A 200 -5.14 0.31 5.77
C TYR A 200 -5.49 1.71 6.29
N THR A 201 -5.19 1.96 7.57
CA THR A 201 -5.47 3.23 8.23
C THR A 201 -4.68 4.37 7.59
N LEU A 202 -3.38 4.16 7.36
CA LEU A 202 -2.49 5.14 6.73
C LEU A 202 -2.88 5.46 5.28
N MET A 203 -3.54 4.53 4.60
CA MET A 203 -4.01 4.72 3.24
C MET A 203 -5.38 5.42 3.20
N ILE A 204 -6.35 4.98 4.00
CA ILE A 204 -7.75 5.38 3.85
C ILE A 204 -8.13 6.61 4.69
N LEU A 205 -7.67 6.73 5.94
CA LEU A 205 -8.04 7.87 6.78
C LEU A 205 -7.57 9.22 6.23
N PRO A 206 -6.30 9.42 5.82
CA PRO A 206 -5.86 10.74 5.33
C PRO A 206 -6.55 11.12 4.03
N ALA A 207 -6.81 10.16 3.13
CA ALA A 207 -7.59 10.40 1.93
C ALA A 207 -9.05 10.74 2.25
N SER A 208 -9.68 10.03 3.18
CA SER A 208 -11.06 10.29 3.60
C SER A 208 -11.18 11.64 4.30
N ALA A 209 -10.22 11.99 5.15
CA ALA A 209 -10.14 13.30 5.80
C ALA A 209 -10.01 14.42 4.76
N ALA A 210 -9.15 14.26 3.75
CA ALA A 210 -9.03 15.23 2.67
C ALA A 210 -10.34 15.38 1.89
N TYR A 211 -11.03 14.28 1.57
CA TYR A 211 -12.34 14.32 0.90
C TYR A 211 -13.45 14.97 1.75
N GLN A 212 -13.38 14.87 3.08
CA GLN A 212 -14.35 15.52 3.97
C GLN A 212 -14.09 17.03 4.12
N LEU A 213 -12.84 17.47 3.98
CA LEU A 213 -12.44 18.87 4.16
C LEU A 213 -12.46 19.67 2.86
N LEU A 214 -12.34 19.02 1.70
CA LEU A 214 -12.11 19.68 0.42
C LEU A 214 -13.07 19.18 -0.66
N TYR A 215 -13.61 20.13 -1.42
CA TYR A 215 -14.53 19.86 -2.53
C TYR A 215 -13.82 19.76 -3.89
N ASP A 216 -12.60 20.28 -4.00
CA ASP A 216 -11.82 20.27 -5.25
C ASP A 216 -10.83 19.10 -5.26
N ILE A 217 -10.96 18.22 -6.25
CA ILE A 217 -10.13 17.02 -6.39
C ILE A 217 -8.64 17.36 -6.46
N LYS A 218 -8.25 18.46 -7.09
CA LYS A 218 -6.84 18.87 -7.17
C LYS A 218 -6.29 19.21 -5.78
N LYS A 219 -7.13 19.85 -4.95
CA LYS A 219 -6.78 20.15 -3.55
C LYS A 219 -6.72 18.87 -2.71
N VAL A 220 -7.59 17.90 -2.96
CA VAL A 220 -7.54 16.58 -2.29
C VAL A 220 -6.21 15.87 -2.59
N PHE A 221 -5.75 15.88 -3.84
CA PHE A 221 -4.44 15.31 -4.23
C PHE A 221 -3.23 16.00 -3.60
N LEU A 222 -3.36 17.26 -3.19
CA LEU A 222 -2.32 17.96 -2.44
C LEU A 222 -2.45 17.72 -0.93
N ALA A 223 -3.66 17.74 -0.39
CA ALA A 223 -3.90 17.68 1.05
C ALA A 223 -3.78 16.27 1.63
N ALA A 224 -4.26 15.23 0.94
CA ALA A 224 -4.19 13.86 1.44
C ALA A 224 -2.74 13.41 1.76
N PRO A 225 -1.74 13.55 0.85
CA PRO A 225 -0.36 13.22 1.18
C PRO A 225 0.22 14.08 2.31
N LEU A 226 -0.16 15.36 2.41
CA LEU A 226 0.28 16.21 3.52
C LEU A 226 -0.28 15.72 4.86
N ILE A 227 -1.57 15.39 4.92
CA ILE A 227 -2.21 14.84 6.12
C ILE A 227 -1.54 13.53 6.50
N GLY A 228 -1.36 12.60 5.56
CA GLY A 228 -0.73 11.31 5.84
C GLY A 228 0.71 11.43 6.31
N ALA A 229 1.51 12.27 5.63
CA ALA A 229 2.90 12.51 5.98
C ALA A 229 3.04 13.19 7.36
N LEU A 230 2.17 14.16 7.68
CA LEU A 230 2.13 14.80 8.99
C LEU A 230 1.67 13.82 10.08
N SER A 231 0.64 12.99 9.80
CA SER A 231 0.17 11.98 10.75
C SER A 231 1.25 10.95 11.06
N SER A 232 1.99 10.47 10.06
CA SER A 232 3.10 9.52 10.28
C SER A 232 4.26 10.16 11.03
N LEU A 233 4.58 11.43 10.72
CA LEU A 233 5.65 12.16 11.41
C LEU A 233 5.28 12.44 12.88
N LEU A 234 4.08 12.95 13.13
CA LEU A 234 3.59 13.22 14.49
C LEU A 234 3.47 11.93 15.30
N GLY A 235 2.98 10.85 14.69
CA GLY A 235 2.91 9.53 15.33
C GLY A 235 4.29 9.02 15.74
N PHE A 236 5.29 9.18 14.88
CA PHE A 236 6.67 8.83 15.21
C PHE A 236 7.25 9.69 16.34
N ILE A 237 7.06 11.02 16.27
CA ILE A 237 7.57 11.96 17.30
C ILE A 237 6.93 11.69 18.67
N LEU A 238 5.62 11.42 18.71
CA LEU A 238 4.91 11.10 19.96
C LEU A 238 5.27 9.73 20.53
N SER A 239 5.71 8.80 19.70
CA SER A 239 6.15 7.47 20.11
C SER A 239 7.57 7.44 20.66
N LEU A 240 8.35 8.52 20.46
CA LEU A 240 9.76 8.65 20.85
C LEU A 240 9.89 9.06 22.32
#